data_AF-A0A535PCI6-F1
#
_entry.id   AF-A0A535PCI6-F1
#
_cell.length_a   1.000
_cell.length_b   1.000
_cell.length_c   1.000
_cell.angle_alpha   90.00
_cell.angle_beta   90.00
_cell.angle_gamma   90.00
#
_symmetry.space_group_name_H-M   'P 1'
#
loop_
_entity.id
_entity.type
_entity.pdbx_description
1 polymer ?
#
loop_
_entity_poly.entity_id
_entity_poly.type
_entity_poly.pdbx_seq_one_letter_code
_entity_poly.pdbx_strand_id
1 'polypeptide(L)'
;MELMGVSIRTIVKDNVAIRCDGCRDIIEGTPWRVNVLDIVATERPADWSEQPAINPGPFQFHSDESCVRAWMARRGDLFCRRGRVREIMRPIPIPGDARRWGLCDGLHRDAHEFVPA
;
A
#
# COMPACT_ATOMS: atom_id res chain seq x y z
N MET A 1 35.04 -7.85 10.38
CA MET A 1 35.47 -9.27 10.31
C MET A 1 36.90 -9.28 9.81
N GLU A 2 37.76 -10.13 10.36
CA GLU A 2 39.15 -10.31 9.89
C GLU A 2 39.22 -11.59 9.08
N LEU A 3 39.64 -11.49 7.82
CA LEU A 3 39.86 -12.63 6.93
C LEU A 3 41.23 -12.46 6.29
N MET A 4 42.15 -13.39 6.57
CA MET A 4 43.53 -13.37 6.04
C MET A 4 44.34 -12.08 6.36
N GLY A 5 44.11 -11.46 7.53
CA GLY A 5 44.87 -10.28 7.97
C GLY A 5 44.47 -8.97 7.29
N VAL A 6 43.34 -8.98 6.57
CA VAL A 6 42.72 -7.77 6.01
C VAL A 6 41.46 -7.44 6.80
N SER A 7 41.41 -6.22 7.33
CA SER A 7 40.25 -5.67 8.01
C SER A 7 39.11 -5.43 7.02
N ILE A 8 38.18 -6.38 6.96
CA ILE A 8 36.96 -6.25 6.16
C ILE A 8 35.95 -5.44 6.99
N ARG A 9 35.82 -4.14 6.66
CA ARG A 9 34.76 -3.23 7.16
C ARG A 9 33.45 -3.41 6.39
N THR A 10 33.11 -4.65 6.00
CA THR A 10 31.82 -4.91 5.35
C THR A 10 30.71 -4.46 6.27
N ILE A 11 29.77 -3.70 5.71
CA ILE A 11 28.51 -3.35 6.35
C ILE A 11 27.81 -4.67 6.69
N VAL A 12 27.85 -5.08 7.96
CA VAL A 12 27.34 -6.39 8.42
C VAL A 12 25.79 -6.43 8.45
N LYS A 13 25.16 -5.25 8.40
CA LYS A 13 23.71 -5.10 8.17
C LYS A 13 23.50 -4.18 6.99
N ASP A 14 23.07 -4.75 5.88
CA ASP A 14 22.64 -3.98 4.72
C ASP A 14 21.61 -2.93 5.16
N ASN A 15 21.75 -1.69 4.69
CA ASN A 15 20.85 -0.58 5.05
C ASN A 15 19.48 -0.69 4.35
N VAL A 16 19.19 -1.85 3.75
CA VAL A 16 17.93 -2.18 3.07
C VAL A 16 16.92 -2.66 4.11
N ALA A 17 16.65 -1.80 5.08
CA ALA A 17 15.53 -2.00 5.98
C ALA A 17 14.25 -1.72 5.18
N ILE A 18 13.34 -2.70 5.10
CA ILE A 18 12.02 -2.50 4.54
C ILE A 18 11.34 -1.41 5.37
N ARG A 19 10.84 -0.37 4.72
CA ARG A 19 10.11 0.72 5.39
C ARG A 19 8.62 0.56 5.16
N CYS A 20 7.86 0.85 6.20
CA CYS A 20 6.42 0.88 6.14
C CYS A 20 5.96 2.03 5.25
N ASP A 21 5.15 1.73 4.23
CA ASP A 21 4.51 2.73 3.37
C ASP A 21 3.58 3.67 4.15
N GLY A 22 3.18 3.26 5.37
CA GLY A 22 2.32 3.98 6.32
C GLY A 22 3.03 5.00 7.20
N CYS A 23 3.96 4.59 8.07
CA CYS A 23 4.66 5.51 8.98
C CYS A 23 6.08 5.89 8.51
N ARG A 24 6.64 5.17 7.53
CA ARG A 24 8.03 5.25 7.04
C ARG A 24 9.10 4.74 8.01
N ASP A 25 8.69 4.19 9.15
CA ASP A 25 9.60 3.48 10.05
C ASP A 25 9.99 2.12 9.49
N ILE A 26 11.07 1.57 10.07
CA ILE A 26 11.59 0.25 9.70
C ILE A 26 10.59 -0.83 10.15
N ILE A 27 10.30 -1.78 9.25
CA ILE A 27 9.57 -3.00 9.58
C ILE A 27 10.58 -4.02 10.11
N GLU A 28 10.35 -4.48 11.33
CA GLU A 28 11.07 -5.64 11.88
C GLU A 28 10.33 -6.92 11.50
N GLY A 29 11.02 -7.85 10.83
CA GLY A 29 10.44 -9.12 10.40
C GLY A 29 9.73 -9.06 9.04
N THR A 30 8.64 -9.80 8.90
CA THR A 30 7.91 -9.94 7.63
C THR A 30 6.90 -8.79 7.46
N PRO A 31 6.95 -8.01 6.37
CA PRO A 31 5.98 -6.95 6.14
C PRO A 31 4.60 -7.53 5.83
N TRP A 32 3.56 -6.87 6.34
CA TRP A 32 2.21 -7.10 5.86
C TRP A 32 2.07 -6.46 4.48
N ARG A 33 1.62 -7.24 3.48
CA ARG A 33 1.46 -6.78 2.12
C ARG A 33 0.00 -6.47 1.85
N VAL A 34 -0.26 -5.31 1.26
CA VAL A 34 -1.60 -4.92 0.79
C VAL A 34 -1.50 -4.59 -0.70
N ASN A 35 -2.42 -5.17 -1.47
CA ASN A 35 -2.59 -4.93 -2.89
C ASN A 35 -3.95 -4.27 -3.13
N VAL A 36 -4.00 -3.30 -4.03
CA VAL A 36 -5.24 -2.66 -4.44
C VAL A 36 -5.67 -3.21 -5.80
N LEU A 37 -6.61 -4.13 -5.81
CA LEU A 37 -6.97 -4.90 -7.00
C LEU A 37 -8.32 -4.47 -7.58
N ASP A 38 -8.25 -3.77 -8.70
CA ASP A 38 -9.39 -3.51 -9.59
C ASP A 38 -9.58 -4.70 -10.55
N ILE A 39 -10.65 -5.47 -10.38
CA ILE A 39 -10.98 -6.62 -11.26
C ILE A 39 -11.75 -6.22 -12.52
N VAL A 40 -12.20 -4.97 -12.62
CA VAL A 40 -12.89 -4.45 -13.80
C VAL A 40 -11.99 -3.50 -14.61
N ALA A 41 -10.75 -3.26 -14.15
CA ALA A 41 -9.77 -2.50 -14.89
C ALA A 41 -9.50 -3.15 -16.25
N THR A 42 -9.47 -2.33 -17.29
CA THR A 42 -9.04 -2.77 -18.62
C THR A 42 -7.59 -3.22 -18.54
N GLU A 43 -7.30 -4.46 -18.94
CA GLU A 43 -5.93 -5.00 -19.05
C GLU A 43 -5.16 -4.37 -20.23
N ARG A 44 -4.97 -3.05 -20.17
CA ARG A 44 -4.11 -2.31 -21.09
C ARG A 44 -2.99 -1.67 -20.28
N PRO A 45 -1.72 -1.83 -20.66
CA PRO A 45 -0.65 -1.08 -20.03
C PRO A 45 -0.92 0.42 -20.19
N ALA A 46 -0.66 1.19 -19.13
CA ALA A 46 -0.69 2.64 -19.21
C ALA A 46 0.27 3.11 -20.31
N ASP A 47 -0.06 4.21 -20.97
CA ASP A 47 0.87 4.85 -21.90
C ASP A 47 2.16 5.23 -21.14
N TRP A 48 3.31 5.19 -21.81
CA TRP A 48 4.59 5.52 -21.19
C TRP A 48 4.64 6.96 -20.68
N SER A 49 3.81 7.85 -21.24
CA SER A 49 3.68 9.25 -20.85
C SER A 49 2.65 9.49 -19.73
N GLU A 50 1.89 8.46 -19.34
CA GLU A 50 0.82 8.56 -18.35
C GLU A 50 1.19 7.84 -17.04
N GLN A 51 0.66 8.35 -15.92
CA GLN A 51 0.73 7.61 -14.67
C GLN A 51 -0.36 6.55 -14.60
N PRO A 52 -0.07 5.35 -14.11
CA PRO A 52 -1.08 4.32 -13.95
C PRO A 52 -2.20 4.82 -13.06
N ALA A 53 -3.41 4.57 -13.55
CA ALA A 53 -4.67 4.90 -12.91
C ALA A 53 -4.75 4.50 -11.43
N ILE A 54 -4.23 3.31 -11.18
CA ILE A 54 -4.06 2.73 -9.87
C ILE A 54 -2.74 1.96 -9.90
N ASN A 55 -1.92 2.13 -8.86
CA ASN A 55 -0.78 1.24 -8.65
C ASN A 55 -1.26 0.14 -7.70
N PRO A 56 -1.42 -1.12 -8.15
CA PRO A 56 -2.04 -2.16 -7.35
C PRO A 56 -1.15 -2.74 -6.24
N GLY A 57 0.10 -2.28 -6.08
CA GLY A 57 1.02 -2.77 -5.04
C GLY A 57 2.00 -3.84 -5.57
N PRO A 58 2.66 -4.62 -4.68
CA PRO A 58 2.39 -4.74 -3.25
C PRO A 58 2.96 -3.58 -2.41
N PHE A 59 2.10 -2.96 -1.62
CA PHE A 59 2.49 -2.00 -0.58
C PHE A 59 2.81 -2.75 0.71
N GLN A 60 3.80 -2.28 1.47
CA GLN A 60 4.37 -2.98 2.62
C GLN A 60 4.17 -2.17 3.89
N PHE A 61 3.59 -2.79 4.91
CA PHE A 61 3.22 -2.14 6.17
C PHE A 61 3.66 -2.94 7.38
N HIS A 62 3.73 -2.25 8.53
CA HIS A 62 3.57 -2.94 9.81
C HIS A 62 2.22 -3.65 9.86
N SER A 63 2.08 -4.63 10.74
CA SER A 63 0.83 -5.39 10.93
C SER A 63 -0.33 -4.57 11.51
N ASP A 64 -0.14 -3.26 11.74
CA ASP A 64 -1.16 -2.34 12.21
C ASP A 64 -1.92 -1.71 11.02
N GLU A 65 -3.24 -1.91 11.00
CA GLU A 65 -4.15 -1.29 10.01
C GLU A 65 -4.04 0.24 9.97
N SER A 66 -3.66 0.88 11.07
CA SER A 66 -3.47 2.33 11.14
C SER A 66 -2.41 2.83 10.15
N CYS A 67 -1.37 2.01 9.90
CA CYS A 67 -0.34 2.34 8.92
C CYS A 67 -0.91 2.39 7.50
N VAL A 68 -1.78 1.43 7.15
CA VAL A 68 -2.44 1.39 5.85
C VAL A 68 -3.41 2.56 5.71
N ARG A 69 -4.21 2.82 6.76
CA ARG A 69 -5.13 3.96 6.81
C ARG A 69 -4.42 5.31 6.63
N ALA A 70 -3.30 5.52 7.32
CA ALA A 70 -2.48 6.72 7.16
C ALA A 70 -1.90 6.86 5.74
N TRP A 71 -1.53 5.74 5.11
CA TRP A 71 -1.09 5.72 3.71
C TRP A 71 -2.21 6.09 2.74
N MET A 72 -3.42 5.56 2.92
CA MET A 72 -4.60 5.93 2.13
C MET A 72 -4.89 7.43 2.25
N ALA A 73 -4.89 7.96 3.47
CA ALA A 73 -5.19 9.36 3.75
C ALA A 73 -4.21 10.31 3.04
N ARG A 74 -2.91 9.99 3.03
CA ARG A 74 -1.90 10.78 2.31
C ARG A 74 -2.06 10.78 0.81
N ARG A 75 -2.66 9.72 0.25
CA ARG A 75 -2.99 9.61 -1.18
C ARG A 75 -4.31 10.31 -1.53
N GLY A 76 -5.07 10.76 -0.52
CA GLY A 76 -6.41 11.30 -0.68
C GLY A 76 -7.47 10.23 -0.92
N ASP A 77 -7.13 8.95 -0.74
CA ASP A 77 -8.05 7.83 -0.86
C ASP A 77 -8.97 7.76 0.38
N LEU A 78 -10.21 7.28 0.20
CA LEU A 78 -11.20 7.10 1.25
C LEU A 78 -11.23 5.65 1.72
N PHE A 79 -11.64 5.43 2.97
CA PHE A 79 -11.83 4.10 3.53
C PHE A 79 -13.31 3.76 3.67
N CYS A 80 -13.70 2.53 3.34
CA CYS A 80 -15.06 2.08 3.59
C CYS A 80 -15.25 1.78 5.08
N ARG A 81 -16.10 2.55 5.75
CA ARG A 81 -16.38 2.43 7.19
C ARG A 81 -16.84 1.03 7.62
N ARG A 82 -17.49 0.30 6.71
CA ARG A 82 -18.03 -1.05 6.93
C ARG A 82 -17.02 -2.17 6.66
N GLY A 83 -15.89 -1.86 6.02
CA GLY A 83 -14.83 -2.82 5.70
C GLY A 83 -13.73 -2.90 6.76
N ARG A 84 -12.76 -3.79 6.51
CA ARG A 84 -11.48 -3.86 7.22
C ARG A 84 -10.32 -3.69 6.25
N VAL A 85 -9.14 -3.34 6.76
CA VAL A 85 -7.95 -3.41 5.93
C VAL A 85 -7.56 -4.88 5.75
N ARG A 86 -7.30 -5.28 4.50
CA ARG A 86 -6.93 -6.65 4.12
C ARG A 86 -5.78 -6.64 3.13
N GLU A 87 -5.18 -7.80 2.94
CA GLU A 87 -4.14 -8.02 1.93
C GLU A 87 -4.60 -7.68 0.51
N ILE A 88 -5.90 -7.78 0.23
CA ILE A 88 -6.51 -7.30 -1.01
C ILE A 88 -7.57 -6.27 -0.65
N MET A 89 -7.37 -5.04 -1.12
CA MET A 89 -8.35 -3.96 -1.08
C MET A 89 -8.91 -3.75 -2.48
N ARG A 90 -10.21 -3.48 -2.56
CA ARG A 90 -10.97 -3.19 -3.78
C ARG A 90 -11.13 -1.69 -3.95
N PRO A 91 -10.64 -1.10 -5.06
CA PRO A 91 -10.86 0.30 -5.35
C PRO A 91 -12.24 0.52 -5.97
N ILE A 92 -12.88 1.61 -5.56
CA ILE A 92 -14.16 2.07 -6.10
C ILE A 92 -13.97 3.54 -6.52
N PRO A 93 -14.18 3.88 -7.80
CA PRO A 93 -14.01 5.27 -8.25
C PRO A 93 -15.08 6.15 -7.62
N ILE A 94 -14.65 7.27 -7.02
CA ILE A 94 -15.56 8.27 -6.44
C ILE A 94 -15.82 9.36 -7.49
N PRO A 95 -17.08 9.63 -7.88
CA PRO A 95 -17.40 10.70 -8.80
C PRO A 95 -16.96 12.07 -8.28
N GLY A 96 -16.40 12.91 -9.15
CA GLY A 96 -16.00 14.28 -8.84
C GLY A 96 -14.91 14.82 -9.78
N ASP A 97 -14.54 16.09 -9.60
CA ASP A 97 -13.56 16.79 -10.47
C ASP A 97 -12.14 16.26 -10.30
N ALA A 98 -11.78 15.78 -9.10
CA ALA A 98 -10.50 15.19 -8.80
C ALA A 98 -10.62 13.67 -8.69
N ARG A 99 -9.70 12.95 -9.35
CA ARG A 99 -9.60 11.51 -9.26
C ARG A 99 -9.38 11.08 -7.81
N ARG A 100 -10.34 10.31 -7.26
CA ARG A 100 -10.29 9.78 -5.89
C ARG A 100 -10.83 8.36 -5.85
N TRP A 101 -10.23 7.52 -5.00
CA TRP A 101 -10.68 6.15 -4.78
C TRP A 101 -11.28 5.97 -3.39
N GLY A 102 -12.32 5.17 -3.29
CA GLY A 102 -12.75 4.55 -2.04
C GLY A 102 -12.26 3.12 -1.99
N LEU A 103 -11.58 2.74 -0.91
CA LEU A 103 -11.01 1.40 -0.74
C LEU A 103 -11.86 0.58 0.25
N CYS A 104 -12.26 -0.63 -0.16
CA CYS A 104 -13.04 -1.57 0.63
C CYS A 104 -12.40 -2.97 0.63
N ASP A 105 -12.69 -3.83 1.62
CA ASP A 105 -12.30 -5.24 1.57
C ASP A 105 -13.11 -6.08 0.56
N GLY A 106 -14.24 -5.56 0.08
CA GLY A 106 -15.12 -6.24 -0.87
C GLY A 106 -15.84 -7.46 -0.28
N LEU A 107 -15.90 -7.61 1.05
CA LEU A 107 -16.57 -8.75 1.69
C LEU A 107 -18.00 -8.42 2.15
N HIS A 108 -18.28 -7.15 2.45
CA HIS A 108 -19.63 -6.76 2.84
C HIS A 108 -20.53 -6.54 1.61
N ARG A 109 -21.84 -6.73 1.80
CA ARG A 109 -22.86 -6.55 0.74
C ARG A 109 -23.69 -5.28 0.91
N ASP A 110 -23.48 -4.56 2.01
CA ASP A 110 -24.16 -3.29 2.28
C ASP A 110 -23.63 -2.15 1.41
N ALA A 111 -24.40 -1.06 1.35
CA ALA A 111 -23.96 0.16 0.69
C ALA A 111 -22.65 0.67 1.30
N HIS A 112 -21.70 1.07 0.44
CA HIS A 112 -20.44 1.65 0.87
C HIS A 112 -20.67 3.03 1.48
N GLU A 113 -20.17 3.20 2.71
CA GLU A 113 -20.01 4.50 3.35
C GLU A 113 -18.51 4.83 3.35
N PHE A 114 -18.09 5.73 2.46
CA PHE A 114 -16.70 6.16 2.35
C PHE A 114 -16.43 7.36 3.25
N VAL A 115 -15.46 7.19 4.15
CA VAL A 115 -15.02 8.20 5.11
C VAL A 115 -13.54 8.52 4.89
N PRO A 116 -13.04 9.67 5.36
CA PRO A 116 -11.61 9.92 5.39
C PRO A 116 -10.86 8.74 6.03
N ALA A 117 -9.83 8.28 5.34
CA ALA A 117 -9.04 7.13 5.75
C ALA A 117 -8.25 7.40 7.02
#